data_AF-A0A3S3RE43-F1
#
_entry.id   AF-A0A3S3RE43-F1
#
_cell.length_a   1.000
_cell.length_b   1.000
_cell.length_c   1.000
_cell.angle_alpha   90.00
_cell.angle_beta   90.00
_cell.angle_gamma   90.00
#
_symmetry.space_group_name_H-M   'P 1'
#
loop_
_entity.id
_entity.type
_entity.pdbx_description
1 polymer ?
#
loop_
_entity_poly.entity_id
_entity_poly.type
_entity_poly.pdbx_seq_one_letter_code
_entity_poly.pdbx_strand_id
1 'polypeptide(L)' 'MSLNHNSKKSLENLTPEELTNYSELVDATILSLKQELNSGSKTKARQAEMRLPLWEDKRFELDRFLDK' A
#
# COMPACT_ATOMS: atom_id res chain seq x y z
N MET A 1 -21.07 21.66 -4.66
CA MET A 1 -20.74 20.57 -5.59
C MET A 1 -19.86 19.59 -4.84
N SER A 2 -20.36 18.40 -4.54
CA SER A 2 -19.64 17.38 -3.76
C SER A 2 -18.75 16.57 -4.69
N LEU A 3 -17.43 16.58 -4.46
CA LEU A 3 -16.51 15.65 -5.08
C LEU A 3 -16.33 14.45 -4.13
N ASN A 4 -16.87 13.33 -4.62
CA ASN A 4 -16.91 11.98 -4.08
C ASN A 4 -15.86 11.60 -3.02
N HIS A 5 -16.39 11.13 -1.88
CA HIS A 5 -15.74 10.15 -1.02
C HIS A 5 -15.25 8.97 -1.87
N ASN A 6 -13.95 8.80 -2.03
CA ASN A 6 -13.41 7.58 -2.62
C ASN A 6 -12.18 7.12 -1.84
N SER A 7 -12.12 5.81 -1.58
CA SER A 7 -11.00 5.02 -1.01
C SER A 7 -10.96 4.69 0.49
N LYS A 8 -12.09 4.63 1.19
CA LYS A 8 -12.22 3.71 2.35
C LYS A 8 -13.19 2.60 2.02
N LYS A 9 -12.84 1.73 1.05
CA LYS A 9 -13.30 0.34 1.16
C LYS A 9 -12.59 -0.20 2.40
N SER A 10 -13.29 -0.26 3.53
CA SER A 10 -12.78 -0.95 4.72
C SER A 10 -12.42 -2.39 4.33
N LEU A 11 -11.33 -2.94 4.87
CA LEU A 11 -10.90 -4.31 4.59
C LEU A 11 -12.03 -5.33 4.83
N GLU A 12 -12.93 -5.02 5.77
CA GLU A 12 -14.15 -5.76 6.10
C GLU A 12 -15.14 -5.91 4.94
N ASN A 13 -15.09 -5.04 3.93
CA ASN A 13 -16.00 -5.04 2.78
C ASN A 13 -15.39 -5.69 1.53
N LEU A 14 -14.18 -6.22 1.63
CA LEU A 14 -13.50 -6.89 0.53
C LEU A 14 -13.81 -8.39 0.55
N THR A 15 -14.04 -8.96 -0.63
CA THR A 15 -14.10 -10.43 -0.76
C THR A 15 -12.72 -11.05 -0.51
N PRO A 16 -12.63 -12.37 -0.22
CA PRO A 16 -11.34 -13.04 -0.08
C PRO A 16 -10.41 -12.86 -1.30
N GLU A 17 -10.98 -12.85 -2.51
CA GLU A 17 -10.23 -12.61 -3.75
C GLU A 17 -9.73 -11.16 -3.82
N GLU A 18 -10.58 -10.18 -3.49
CA GLU A 18 -10.16 -8.77 -3.42
C GLU A 18 -9.10 -8.52 -2.34
N LEU A 19 -9.17 -9.22 -1.21
CA LEU A 19 -8.15 -9.16 -0.15
C LEU A 19 -6.81 -9.72 -0.62
N THR A 20 -6.84 -10.84 -1.34
CA THR A 20 -5.64 -11.45 -1.92
C THR A 20 -5.00 -10.50 -2.93
N ASN A 21 -5.78 -9.98 -3.88
CA ASN A 21 -5.32 -9.02 -4.88
C ASN A 21 -4.79 -7.73 -4.22
N TYR A 22 -5.42 -7.28 -3.14
CA TYR A 22 -4.96 -6.13 -2.38
C TYR A 22 -3.63 -6.41 -1.67
N SER A 23 -3.45 -7.60 -1.08
CA SER A 23 -2.17 -8.01 -0.49
C SER A 23 -1.03 -7.97 -1.51
N GLU A 24 -1.24 -8.60 -2.66
CA GLU A 24 -0.25 -8.64 -3.75
C GLU A 24 0.12 -7.24 -4.24
N LEU A 25 -0.87 -6.35 -4.36
CA LEU A 25 -0.65 -4.95 -4.75
C LEU A 25 0.19 -4.20 -3.71
N VAL A 26 -0.11 -4.37 -2.42
CA VAL A 26 0.63 -3.74 -1.33
C VAL A 26 2.08 -4.24 -1.32
N ASP A 27 2.29 -5.55 -1.37
CA ASP A 27 3.62 -6.16 -1.36
C ASP A 27 4.46 -5.74 -2.58
N ALA A 28 3.87 -5.76 -3.78
CA ALA A 28 4.53 -5.33 -5.01
C ALA A 28 4.90 -3.83 -4.95
N THR A 29 4.03 -3.00 -4.38
CA THR A 29 4.29 -1.57 -4.24
C THR A 29 5.41 -1.29 -3.25
N ILE A 30 5.41 -1.96 -2.08
CA ILE A 30 6.49 -1.86 -1.10
C ILE A 30 7.83 -2.29 -1.71
N LEU A 31 7.86 -3.40 -2.44
CA LEU A 31 9.07 -3.89 -3.10
C LEU A 31 9.60 -2.86 -4.11
N SER A 32 8.72 -2.31 -4.95
CA SER A 32 9.09 -1.28 -5.93
C SER A 32 9.64 -0.02 -5.26
N LEU A 33 9.00 0.45 -4.19
CA LEU A 33 9.48 1.61 -3.43
C LEU A 33 10.85 1.34 -2.78
N LYS A 34 11.09 0.14 -2.25
CA LYS A 34 12.40 -0.25 -1.72
C LYS A 34 13.49 -0.28 -2.82
N GLN A 35 13.14 -0.66 -4.04
CA GLN A 35 14.06 -0.58 -5.19
C GLN A 35 14.32 0.87 -5.61
N GLU A 36 13.29 1.73 -5.63
CA GLU A 36 13.42 3.15 -5.92
C GLU A 36 14.25 3.90 -4.88
N LEU A 37 14.09 3.54 -3.60
CA LEU A 37 14.88 4.08 -2.48
C LEU A 37 16.37 3.81 -2.63
N ASN A 38 16.71 2.60 -3.09
CA ASN A 38 18.09 2.18 -3.36
C ASN A 38 18.55 2.53 -4.79
N SER A 39 17.72 3.23 -5.57
CA SER A 39 18.11 3.64 -6.92
C SER A 39 19.13 4.78 -6.87
N GLY A 40 20.01 4.87 -7.87
CA GLY A 40 20.93 6.01 -8.01
C GLY A 40 20.25 7.35 -8.30
N SER A 41 18.92 7.39 -8.43
CA SER A 41 18.16 8.61 -8.68
C SER A 41 17.71 9.25 -7.37
N LYS A 42 18.32 10.40 -7.04
CA LYS A 42 17.93 11.20 -5.84
C LYS A 42 16.44 11.55 -5.81
N THR A 43 15.84 11.83 -6.97
CA THR A 43 14.42 12.15 -7.07
C THR A 43 13.55 10.95 -6.72
N LYS A 44 13.84 9.77 -7.31
CA LYS A 44 13.09 8.54 -7.02
C LYS A 44 13.28 8.12 -5.57
N ALA A 45 14.50 8.16 -5.06
CA ALA A 45 14.79 7.82 -3.67
C ALA A 45 14.01 8.70 -2.68
N ARG A 46 13.98 10.02 -2.90
CA ARG A 46 13.20 10.95 -2.07
C ARG A 46 11.69 10.68 -2.15
N GLN A 47 11.16 10.38 -3.33
CA GLN A 47 9.75 10.03 -3.49
C GLN A 47 9.41 8.70 -2.80
N ALA A 48 10.31 7.72 -2.87
CA ALA A 48 10.17 6.44 -2.22
C ALA A 48 10.19 6.58 -0.69
N GLU A 49 11.13 7.35 -0.13
CA GLU A 49 11.25 7.63 1.30
C GLU A 49 9.96 8.24 1.87
N MET A 50 9.32 9.16 1.14
CA MET A 50 8.06 9.77 1.56
C MET A 50 6.86 8.83 1.49
N ARG A 51 6.85 7.88 0.55
CA ARG A 51 5.69 7.02 0.27
C ARG A 51 5.74 5.68 1.00
N LEU A 52 6.93 5.16 1.27
CA LEU A 52 7.13 3.82 1.84
C LEU A 52 6.41 3.62 3.19
N PRO A 53 6.46 4.55 4.16
CA PRO A 53 5.79 4.37 5.45
C PRO A 53 4.28 4.14 5.32
N LEU A 54 3.61 4.88 4.42
CA LEU A 54 2.17 4.74 4.17
C LEU A 54 1.81 3.33 3.68
N TRP A 55 2.65 2.72 2.86
CA TRP A 55 2.39 1.38 2.33
C TRP A 55 2.74 0.29 3.36
N GLU A 56 3.78 0.49 4.17
CA GLU A 56 4.09 -0.40 5.28
C GLU A 56 2.97 -0.40 6.34
N ASP A 57 2.37 0.77 6.63
CA ASP A 57 1.19 0.87 7.49
C ASP A 57 0.00 0.09 6.91
N LYS A 58 -0.24 0.19 5.59
CA LYS A 58 -1.29 -0.59 4.91
C LYS A 58 -1.05 -2.09 4.99
N ARG A 59 0.21 -2.54 4.88
CA ARG A 59 0.56 -3.95 5.02
C ARG A 59 0.30 -4.44 6.44
N PHE A 60 0.67 -3.64 7.43
CA PHE A 60 0.41 -3.92 8.85
C PHE A 60 -1.09 -3.94 9.17
N GLU A 61 -1.90 -3.03 8.62
CA GLU A 61 -3.36 -3.08 8.73
C GLU A 61 -3.94 -4.37 8.13
N LEU A 62 -3.42 -4.80 6.98
CA LEU A 62 -3.84 -6.04 6.34
C LEU A 62 -3.46 -7.29 7.14
N ASP A 63 -2.22 -7.37 7.65
CA ASP A 63 -1.78 -8.47 8.53
C ASP A 63 -2.68 -8.57 9.75
N ARG A 64 -2.91 -7.45 10.45
CA ARG A 64 -3.82 -7.41 11.61
C ARG A 64 -5.26 -7.79 11.28
N PHE A 65 -5.69 -7.64 10.02
CA PHE A 65 -7.02 -8.04 9.59
C PHE A 65 -7.10 -9.54 9.29
N LEU A 66 -6.06 -10.10 8.67
CA LEU A 66 -5.99 -11.51 8.27
C LEU A 66 -5.63 -12.45 9.42
N ASP A 67 -4.86 -11.99 10.41
CA ASP A 67 -4.48 -12.75 11.61
C ASP A 67 -5.60 -12.85 12.68
N LYS A 68 -6.82 -12.38 12.38
CA LYS A 68 -7.98 -12.40 13.29
C LYS A 68 -8.62 -13.78 13.43
#